data_AF-A0A929F968-F1
#
_entry.id   AF-A0A929F968-F1
#
_cell.length_a   1.000
_cell.length_b   1.000
_cell.length_c   1.000
_cell.angle_alpha   90.00
_cell.angle_beta   90.00
_cell.angle_gamma   90.00
#
_symmetry.space_group_name_H-M   'P 1'
#
loop_
_entity.id
_entity.type
_entity.pdbx_description
1 polymer ?
#
loop_
_entity_poly.entity_id
_entity_poly.type
_entity_poly.pdbx_seq_one_letter_code
_entity_poly.pdbx_strand_id
1 'polypeptide(L)'
;MNDLLEYDTYDINAENAADLFAQQVEAPAPPLGDFSGKGFIVCAGGPYLESAYVVVRLLRHYGATLPIEIWHAGEDEVPAWARPAFIEHDATFHDIMDYCQNRPLKQMRGFPIKTAAILKTRLREVMLIDADCFPVCNLEFLFESQEYKDNKAVFFPDYQRHILLPDRPVWDYVGMPYKG
;
A
#
# COMPACT_ATOMS: atom_id res chain seq x y z
N MET A 1 -3.95 6.07 -22.27
CA MET A 1 -3.56 6.12 -20.85
C MET A 1 -3.88 4.74 -20.33
N ASN A 2 -2.93 3.81 -20.41
CA ASN A 2 -3.17 2.41 -20.09
C ASN A 2 -3.49 2.31 -18.60
N ASP A 3 -4.70 1.82 -18.34
CA ASP A 3 -5.15 1.53 -16.99
C ASP A 3 -4.25 0.38 -16.49
N LEU A 4 -3.30 0.70 -15.61
CA LEU A 4 -2.32 -0.24 -15.04
C LEU A 4 -2.96 -1.43 -14.31
N LEU A 5 -4.28 -1.44 -14.23
CA LEU A 5 -5.09 -2.40 -13.54
C LEU A 5 -6.10 -3.10 -14.46
N GLU A 6 -5.93 -3.19 -15.80
CA GLU A 6 -6.78 -3.97 -16.77
C GLU A 6 -6.98 -5.48 -16.44
N TYR A 7 -6.96 -5.88 -15.18
CA TYR A 7 -7.21 -7.21 -14.63
C TYR A 7 -8.60 -7.81 -14.91
N ASP A 8 -9.52 -7.07 -15.57
CA ASP A 8 -10.88 -7.56 -15.84
C ASP A 8 -10.97 -8.43 -17.11
N THR A 9 -9.92 -8.51 -17.93
CA THR A 9 -9.89 -9.36 -19.12
C THR A 9 -9.41 -10.79 -18.84
N TYR A 10 -8.86 -11.06 -17.65
CA TYR A 10 -8.31 -12.36 -17.30
C TYR A 10 -8.87 -12.84 -15.96
N ASP A 11 -9.55 -14.00 -15.96
CA ASP A 11 -9.88 -14.74 -14.73
C ASP A 11 -8.57 -15.24 -14.10
N ILE A 12 -7.95 -14.40 -13.25
CA ILE A 12 -6.70 -14.76 -12.57
C ILE A 12 -6.97 -15.94 -11.62
N ASN A 13 -6.20 -17.00 -11.81
CA ASN A 13 -6.23 -18.20 -10.99
C ASN A 13 -4.80 -18.74 -10.82
N ALA A 14 -4.65 -19.81 -10.04
CA ALA A 14 -3.35 -20.37 -9.73
C ALA A 14 -2.56 -20.86 -10.95
N GLU A 15 -3.22 -21.15 -12.07
CA GLU A 15 -2.60 -21.67 -13.29
C GLU A 15 -2.05 -20.55 -14.19
N ASN A 16 -2.64 -19.36 -14.17
CA ASN A 16 -2.28 -18.26 -15.08
C ASN A 16 -1.67 -17.02 -14.39
N ALA A 17 -1.71 -16.93 -13.06
CA ALA A 17 -1.24 -15.76 -12.33
C ALA A 17 0.24 -15.43 -12.60
N ALA A 18 1.10 -16.45 -12.71
CA ALA A 18 2.53 -16.26 -12.96
C ALA A 18 2.80 -15.67 -14.36
N ASP A 19 2.14 -16.20 -15.39
CA ASP A 19 2.31 -15.74 -16.77
C ASP A 19 1.75 -14.33 -16.97
N LEU A 20 0.59 -14.04 -16.36
CA LEU A 20 -0.01 -12.70 -16.39
C LEU A 20 0.87 -11.68 -15.65
N PHE A 21 1.47 -12.08 -14.52
CA PHE A 21 2.43 -11.24 -13.82
C PHE A 21 3.67 -10.97 -14.67
N ALA A 22 4.24 -11.99 -15.31
CA ALA A 22 5.41 -11.84 -16.18
C ALA A 22 5.14 -10.87 -17.34
N GLN A 23 3.99 -11.02 -18.00
CA GLN A 23 3.56 -10.10 -19.07
C GLN A 23 3.44 -8.65 -18.59
N GLN A 24 2.95 -8.44 -17.38
CA GLN A 24 2.82 -7.11 -16.80
C GLN A 24 4.16 -6.51 -16.38
N VAL A 25 5.11 -7.31 -15.90
CA VAL A 25 6.47 -6.88 -15.58
C VAL A 25 7.24 -6.48 -16.85
N GLU A 26 6.99 -7.18 -17.97
CA GLU A 26 7.57 -6.82 -19.28
C GLU A 26 6.93 -5.58 -19.91
N ALA A 27 5.73 -5.20 -19.46
CA ALA A 27 5.09 -3.99 -19.95
C ALA A 27 5.93 -2.76 -19.59
N PRO A 28 6.04 -1.76 -20.50
CA PRO A 28 6.78 -0.55 -20.21
C PRO A 28 6.23 0.12 -18.96
N ALA A 29 7.13 0.46 -18.03
CA ALA A 29 6.76 1.15 -16.81
C ALA A 29 5.92 2.39 -17.14
N PRO A 30 4.85 2.67 -16.37
CA PRO A 30 4.04 3.84 -16.60
C PRO A 30 4.92 5.11 -16.53
N PRO A 31 4.57 6.16 -17.30
CA PRO A 31 5.30 7.40 -17.27
C PRO A 31 5.39 7.91 -15.83
N LEU A 32 6.61 8.25 -15.40
CA LEU A 32 6.85 8.78 -14.06
C LEU A 32 6.00 10.04 -13.88
N GLY A 33 5.09 9.99 -12.90
CA GLY A 33 4.35 11.15 -12.45
C GLY A 33 5.27 12.16 -11.73
N ASP A 34 4.71 13.32 -11.44
CA ASP A 34 5.35 14.30 -10.56
C ASP A 34 5.26 13.83 -9.09
N PHE A 35 6.15 12.91 -8.72
CA PHE A 35 6.24 12.34 -7.39
C PHE A 35 7.25 13.09 -6.52
N SER A 36 6.87 13.40 -5.28
CA SER A 36 7.73 14.10 -4.33
C SER A 36 7.48 13.68 -2.88
N GLY A 37 8.48 13.83 -2.03
CA GLY A 37 8.37 13.56 -0.59
C GLY A 37 8.30 12.08 -0.21
N LYS A 38 8.25 11.87 1.11
CA LYS A 38 8.12 10.57 1.77
C LYS A 38 6.85 10.58 2.61
N GLY A 39 6.19 9.45 2.80
CA GLY A 39 4.99 9.43 3.64
C GLY A 39 4.46 8.05 3.96
N PHE A 40 3.47 8.04 4.85
CA PHE A 40 2.76 6.84 5.26
C PHE A 40 1.46 6.70 4.46
N ILE A 41 1.16 5.48 4.03
CA ILE A 41 -0.14 5.11 3.48
C ILE A 41 -0.80 4.13 4.43
N VAL A 42 -2.03 4.42 4.84
CA VAL A 42 -2.89 3.49 5.58
C VAL A 42 -4.16 3.30 4.78
N CYS A 43 -4.39 2.08 4.32
CA CYS A 43 -5.62 1.73 3.62
C CYS A 43 -6.67 1.28 4.63
N ALA A 44 -7.73 2.07 4.82
CA ALA A 44 -8.72 1.81 5.85
C ALA A 44 -10.08 2.43 5.52
N GLY A 45 -11.13 1.67 5.80
CA GLY A 45 -12.51 2.04 5.61
C GLY A 45 -13.43 1.11 6.40
N GLY A 46 -14.65 1.57 6.70
CA GLY A 46 -15.66 0.80 7.44
C GLY A 46 -15.12 0.31 8.79
N PRO A 47 -15.12 -1.01 9.06
CA PRO A 47 -14.73 -1.56 10.37
C PRO A 47 -13.25 -1.33 10.73
N TYR A 48 -12.40 -1.00 9.77
CA TYR A 48 -10.96 -0.81 10.02
C TYR A 48 -10.59 0.65 10.36
N LEU A 49 -11.54 1.58 10.26
CA LEU A 49 -11.28 3.00 10.46
C LEU A 49 -10.84 3.31 11.90
N GLU A 50 -11.43 2.64 12.90
CA GLU A 50 -11.03 2.80 14.30
C GLU A 50 -9.57 2.34 14.54
N SER A 51 -9.19 1.22 13.92
CA SER A 51 -7.82 0.70 14.02
C SER A 51 -6.82 1.62 13.32
N ALA A 52 -7.18 2.15 12.15
CA ALA A 52 -6.38 3.13 11.43
C ALA A 52 -6.19 4.43 12.24
N TYR A 53 -7.22 4.87 12.99
CA TYR A 53 -7.08 6.00 13.90
C TYR A 53 -6.02 5.73 14.96
N VAL A 54 -5.99 4.53 15.54
CA VAL A 54 -4.95 4.14 16.50
C VAL A 54 -3.56 4.15 15.86
N VAL A 55 -3.41 3.64 14.62
CA VAL A 55 -2.14 3.70 13.88
C VAL A 55 -1.67 5.15 13.70
N VAL A 56 -2.55 6.05 13.24
CA VAL A 56 -2.24 7.48 13.07
C VAL A 56 -1.81 8.12 14.39
N ARG A 57 -2.55 7.85 15.46
CA ARG A 57 -2.23 8.32 16.81
C ARG A 57 -0.87 7.84 17.29
N LEU A 58 -0.53 6.57 17.05
CA LEU A 58 0.76 6.00 17.43
C LEU A 58 1.90 6.59 16.60
N LEU A 59 1.73 6.77 15.28
CA LEU A 59 2.71 7.46 14.44
C LEU A 59 3.04 8.84 15.01
N ARG A 60 2.01 9.66 15.30
CA ARG A 60 2.22 10.99 15.91
C ARG A 60 2.79 10.92 17.32
N HIS A 61 2.33 9.96 18.14
CA HIS A 61 2.84 9.75 19.49
C HIS A 61 4.35 9.47 19.52
N TYR A 62 4.83 8.66 18.57
CA TYR A 62 6.26 8.37 18.41
C TYR A 62 7.02 9.44 17.61
N GLY A 63 6.39 10.57 17.30
CA GLY A 63 7.05 11.73 16.70
C GLY A 63 7.23 11.63 15.19
N ALA A 64 6.43 10.84 14.48
CA ALA A 64 6.39 10.89 13.03
C ALA A 64 5.85 12.25 12.56
N THR A 65 6.58 12.88 11.65
CA THR A 65 6.30 14.19 11.05
C THR A 65 5.92 14.10 9.58
N LEU A 66 6.22 12.97 8.90
CA LEU A 66 5.86 12.78 7.50
C LEU A 66 4.33 12.79 7.29
N PRO A 67 3.86 13.18 6.09
CA PRO A 67 2.46 13.08 5.70
C PRO A 67 1.88 11.68 5.90
N ILE A 68 0.61 11.61 6.29
CA ILE A 68 -0.14 10.35 6.38
C ILE A 68 -1.34 10.43 5.43
N GLU A 69 -1.41 9.50 4.48
CA GLU A 69 -2.54 9.35 3.57
C GLU A 69 -3.42 8.18 4.00
N ILE A 70 -4.70 8.45 4.24
CA ILE A 70 -5.74 7.44 4.46
C ILE A 70 -6.45 7.18 3.15
N TRP A 71 -6.34 5.96 2.64
CA TRP A 71 -6.99 5.52 1.40
C TRP A 71 -8.20 4.65 1.72
N HIS A 72 -9.35 4.99 1.15
CA HIS A 72 -10.63 4.27 1.32
C HIS A 72 -11.31 4.01 -0.03
N ALA A 73 -12.30 3.11 -0.06
CA ALA A 73 -13.06 2.79 -1.26
C ALA A 73 -14.54 3.14 -1.06
N GLY A 74 -14.87 4.37 -1.46
CA GLY A 74 -16.20 4.96 -1.34
C GLY A 74 -16.38 5.79 -0.08
N GLU A 75 -17.16 6.87 -0.19
CA GLU A 75 -17.54 7.76 0.91
C GLU A 75 -18.33 7.05 2.03
N ASP A 76 -19.00 5.93 1.74
CA ASP A 76 -19.73 5.15 2.74
C ASP A 76 -18.81 4.45 3.75
N GLU A 77 -17.52 4.29 3.43
CA GLU A 77 -16.53 3.72 4.34
C GLU A 77 -15.99 4.71 5.38
N VAL A 78 -16.15 6.01 5.16
CA VAL A 78 -15.61 7.05 6.05
C VAL A 78 -16.73 8.01 6.48
N PRO A 79 -17.39 7.73 7.62
CA PRO A 79 -18.41 8.63 8.15
C PRO A 79 -17.88 10.05 8.34
N ALA A 80 -18.67 11.06 7.97
CA ALA A 80 -18.25 12.47 8.02
C ALA A 80 -17.74 12.92 9.40
N TRP A 81 -18.26 12.33 10.48
CA TRP A 81 -17.85 12.63 11.85
C TRP A 81 -16.45 12.12 12.20
N ALA A 82 -15.93 11.12 11.49
CA ALA A 82 -14.64 10.50 11.78
C ALA A 82 -13.46 11.32 11.22
N ARG A 83 -13.64 11.95 10.05
CA ARG A 83 -12.58 12.70 9.34
C ARG A 83 -11.86 13.75 10.22
N PRO A 84 -12.55 14.57 11.04
CA PRO A 84 -11.88 15.55 11.90
C PRO A 84 -10.84 14.96 12.85
N ALA A 85 -11.07 13.75 13.39
CA ALA A 85 -10.13 13.09 14.29
C ALA A 85 -8.83 12.67 13.59
N PHE A 86 -8.86 12.42 12.29
CA PHE A 86 -7.65 12.14 11.52
C PHE A 86 -6.95 13.44 11.09
N ILE A 87 -7.73 14.44 10.70
CA ILE A 87 -7.22 15.74 10.23
C ILE A 87 -6.49 16.49 11.34
N GLU A 88 -6.93 16.38 12.61
CA GLU A 88 -6.20 16.93 13.77
C GLU A 88 -4.78 16.35 13.95
N HIS A 89 -4.47 15.26 13.24
CA HIS A 89 -3.18 14.58 13.22
C HIS A 89 -2.50 14.65 11.85
N ASP A 90 -2.84 15.67 11.04
CA ASP A 90 -2.25 15.93 9.72
C ASP A 90 -2.37 14.74 8.77
N ALA A 91 -3.47 13.99 8.87
CA ALA A 91 -3.81 12.94 7.92
C ALA A 91 -4.76 13.46 6.84
N THR A 92 -4.52 13.07 5.59
CA THR A 92 -5.35 13.41 4.42
C THR A 92 -6.09 12.17 3.94
N PHE A 93 -7.29 12.33 3.40
CA PHE A 93 -8.08 11.23 2.86
C PHE A 93 -8.08 11.24 1.34
N HIS A 94 -8.04 10.05 0.74
CA HIS A 94 -8.14 9.82 -0.69
C HIS A 94 -9.16 8.70 -0.94
N ASP A 95 -10.20 8.98 -1.73
CA ASP A 95 -11.10 7.94 -2.21
C ASP A 95 -10.48 7.32 -3.47
N ILE A 96 -10.19 6.02 -3.43
CA ILE A 96 -9.60 5.33 -4.58
C ILE A 96 -10.51 5.39 -5.82
N MET A 97 -11.82 5.56 -5.63
CA MET A 97 -12.79 5.65 -6.71
C MET A 97 -12.61 6.91 -7.57
N ASP A 98 -12.03 7.97 -7.03
CA ASP A 98 -11.68 9.17 -7.80
C ASP A 98 -10.60 8.89 -8.86
N TYR A 99 -9.82 7.81 -8.68
CA TYR A 99 -8.70 7.43 -9.54
C TYR A 99 -8.98 6.18 -10.39
N CYS A 100 -9.99 5.40 -10.01
CA CYS A 100 -10.33 4.10 -10.59
C CYS A 100 -11.81 4.05 -11.01
N GLN A 101 -12.29 5.12 -11.66
CA GLN A 101 -13.71 5.31 -12.02
C GLN A 101 -14.31 4.18 -12.88
N ASN A 102 -13.48 3.46 -13.64
CA ASN A 102 -13.91 2.36 -14.50
C ASN A 102 -14.03 1.01 -13.77
N ARG A 103 -13.67 0.94 -12.48
CA ARG A 103 -13.67 -0.28 -11.68
C ARG A 103 -14.92 -0.35 -10.80
N PRO A 104 -15.57 -1.51 -10.67
CA PRO A 104 -16.60 -1.71 -9.65
C PRO A 104 -16.04 -1.49 -8.24
N LEU A 105 -16.75 -0.70 -7.41
CA LEU A 105 -16.39 -0.42 -6.01
C LEU A 105 -15.98 -1.66 -5.22
N LYS A 106 -16.72 -2.76 -5.39
CA LYS A 106 -16.47 -4.04 -4.71
C LYS A 106 -15.08 -4.62 -5.01
N GLN A 107 -14.54 -4.40 -6.20
CA GLN A 107 -13.20 -4.85 -6.57
C GLN A 107 -12.10 -3.98 -5.94
N MET A 108 -12.42 -2.74 -5.59
CA MET A 108 -11.49 -1.80 -4.97
C MET A 108 -11.49 -1.89 -3.44
N ARG A 109 -12.35 -2.72 -2.84
CA ARG A 109 -12.38 -2.98 -1.39
C ARG A 109 -11.47 -4.15 -1.02
N GLY A 110 -10.97 -4.14 0.22
CA GLY A 110 -10.07 -5.18 0.74
C GLY A 110 -8.64 -5.00 0.23
N PHE A 111 -7.91 -6.09 0.00
CA PHE A 111 -6.48 -6.03 -0.34
C PHE A 111 -6.12 -5.24 -1.63
N PRO A 112 -6.90 -5.26 -2.72
CA PRO A 112 -6.54 -4.57 -3.97
C PRO A 112 -6.30 -3.06 -3.81
N ILE A 113 -6.95 -2.42 -2.82
CA ILE A 113 -6.76 -0.99 -2.57
C ILE A 113 -5.31 -0.64 -2.26
N LYS A 114 -4.54 -1.54 -1.63
CA LYS A 114 -3.17 -1.28 -1.17
C LYS A 114 -2.25 -0.98 -2.35
N THR A 115 -2.30 -1.83 -3.37
CA THR A 115 -1.53 -1.64 -4.60
C THR A 115 -2.01 -0.42 -5.37
N ALA A 116 -3.33 -0.21 -5.43
CA ALA A 116 -3.90 0.94 -6.11
C ALA A 116 -3.49 2.27 -5.44
N ALA A 117 -3.49 2.34 -4.11
CA ALA A 117 -3.03 3.49 -3.34
C ALA A 117 -1.57 3.84 -3.64
N ILE A 118 -0.68 2.84 -3.65
CA ILE A 118 0.74 3.04 -4.01
C ILE A 118 0.88 3.57 -5.44
N LEU A 119 0.08 3.08 -6.39
CA LEU A 119 0.14 3.52 -7.79
C LEU A 119 -0.46 4.92 -8.02
N LYS A 120 -1.34 5.39 -7.13
CA LYS A 120 -2.10 6.65 -7.32
C LYS A 120 -1.66 7.78 -6.40
N THR A 121 -0.88 7.51 -5.36
CA THR A 121 -0.28 8.53 -4.49
C THR A 121 0.69 9.44 -5.25
N ARG A 122 0.95 10.63 -4.71
CA ARG A 122 1.97 11.57 -5.20
C ARG A 122 3.28 11.47 -4.43
N LEU A 123 3.33 10.62 -3.40
CA LEU A 123 4.55 10.35 -2.63
C LEU A 123 5.59 9.64 -3.51
N ARG A 124 6.86 10.05 -3.40
CA ARG A 124 7.97 9.39 -4.10
C ARG A 124 8.42 8.12 -3.39
N GLU A 125 8.42 8.15 -2.07
CA GLU A 125 8.80 7.01 -1.23
C GLU A 125 7.67 6.77 -0.23
N VAL A 126 7.16 5.54 -0.20
CA VAL A 126 5.95 5.20 0.54
C VAL A 126 6.28 4.15 1.58
N MET A 127 5.72 4.32 2.78
CA MET A 127 5.58 3.25 3.76
C MET A 127 4.10 2.90 3.90
N LEU A 128 3.70 1.78 3.32
CA LEU A 128 2.35 1.25 3.49
C LEU A 128 2.28 0.48 4.81
N ILE A 129 1.34 0.87 5.68
CA ILE A 129 1.09 0.25 6.99
C ILE A 129 -0.36 -0.24 6.98
N ASP A 130 -0.55 -1.51 7.31
CA ASP A 130 -1.89 -2.06 7.47
C ASP A 130 -2.61 -1.41 8.64
N ALA A 131 -3.95 -1.29 8.55
CA ALA A 131 -4.74 -0.64 9.59
C ALA A 131 -4.65 -1.34 10.96
N ASP A 132 -4.21 -2.59 11.00
CA ASP A 132 -3.99 -3.42 12.18
C ASP A 132 -2.50 -3.63 12.54
N CYS A 133 -1.58 -2.87 11.91
CA CYS A 133 -0.17 -2.84 12.26
C CYS A 133 0.16 -1.61 13.13
N PHE A 134 0.22 -1.81 14.46
CA PHE A 134 0.46 -0.75 15.43
C PHE A 134 1.96 -0.42 15.59
N PRO A 135 2.42 0.80 15.24
CA PRO A 135 3.80 1.22 15.48
C PRO A 135 4.13 1.21 16.96
N VAL A 136 5.35 0.80 17.32
CA VAL A 136 5.86 0.81 18.71
C VAL A 136 7.06 1.77 18.89
N CYS A 137 7.45 2.45 17.82
CA CYS A 137 8.50 3.46 17.78
C CYS A 137 8.31 4.36 16.55
N ASN A 138 9.17 5.36 16.39
CA ASN A 138 9.20 6.17 15.17
C ASN A 138 9.68 5.28 14.02
N LEU A 139 8.95 5.24 12.90
CA LEU A 139 9.27 4.39 11.76
C LEU A 139 10.06 5.12 10.66
N GLU A 140 10.20 6.45 10.72
CA GLU A 140 10.82 7.24 9.65
C GLU A 140 12.28 6.86 9.36
N PHE A 141 12.98 6.30 10.37
CA PHE A 141 14.34 5.80 10.18
C PHE A 141 14.43 4.70 9.10
N LEU A 142 13.34 3.99 8.80
CA LEU A 142 13.32 2.93 7.78
C LEU A 142 13.61 3.48 6.38
N PHE A 143 13.21 4.73 6.08
CA PHE A 143 13.57 5.40 4.83
C PHE A 143 15.08 5.67 4.71
N GLU A 144 15.79 5.66 5.83
CA GLU A 144 17.23 5.91 5.88
C GLU A 144 18.05 4.64 6.12
N SER A 145 17.39 3.50 6.30
CA SER A 145 18.04 2.20 6.51
C SER A 145 18.91 1.82 5.31
N GLN A 146 20.00 1.09 5.56
CA GLN A 146 20.89 0.65 4.49
C GLN A 146 20.16 -0.33 3.57
N GLU A 147 19.32 -1.19 4.14
CA GLU A 147 18.47 -2.14 3.45
C GLU A 147 17.54 -1.44 2.45
N TYR A 148 16.89 -0.34 2.85
CA TYR A 148 16.06 0.43 1.94
C TYR A 148 16.89 1.15 0.87
N LYS A 149 18.04 1.74 1.23
CA LYS A 149 18.92 2.42 0.28
C LYS A 149 19.48 1.49 -0.78
N ASP A 150 19.81 0.26 -0.41
CA ASP A 150 20.39 -0.74 -1.31
C ASP A 150 19.33 -1.38 -2.20
N ASN A 151 18.16 -1.73 -1.65
CA ASN A 151 17.14 -2.51 -2.37
C ASN A 151 16.02 -1.66 -2.99
N LYS A 152 15.87 -0.39 -2.58
CA LYS A 152 14.77 0.53 -2.95
C LYS A 152 13.36 0.09 -2.52
N ALA A 153 13.23 -1.12 -1.97
CA ALA A 153 12.04 -1.65 -1.35
C ALA A 153 12.44 -2.56 -0.17
N VAL A 154 11.68 -2.50 0.91
CA VAL A 154 11.82 -3.38 2.08
C VAL A 154 10.42 -3.87 2.44
N PHE A 155 10.30 -5.17 2.69
CA PHE A 155 9.05 -5.81 3.08
C PHE A 155 9.17 -6.37 4.49
N PHE A 156 8.10 -6.25 5.27
CA PHE A 156 8.04 -6.90 6.57
C PHE A 156 7.87 -8.42 6.35
N PRO A 157 8.68 -9.27 7.02
CA PRO A 157 8.51 -10.70 6.92
C PRO A 157 7.17 -11.08 7.56
N ASP A 158 6.29 -11.73 6.79
CA ASP A 158 5.07 -12.31 7.35
C ASP A 158 5.45 -13.43 8.35
N TYR A 159 4.70 -13.55 9.44
CA TYR A 159 4.90 -14.54 10.49
C TYR A 159 4.84 -15.97 9.96
N GLN A 160 4.22 -16.18 8.81
CA GLN A 160 4.26 -17.45 8.09
C GLN A 160 5.59 -17.64 7.37
N ARG A 161 6.67 -17.87 8.13
CA ARG A 161 8.00 -18.30 7.62
C ARG A 161 7.94 -19.46 6.62
N HIS A 162 6.86 -20.23 6.60
CA HIS A 162 6.64 -21.34 5.66
C HIS A 162 6.25 -20.89 4.23
N ILE A 163 5.83 -19.63 4.04
CA ILE A 163 5.59 -19.01 2.72
C ILE A 163 6.88 -18.39 2.15
N LEU A 164 7.84 -18.07 3.01
CA LEU A 164 9.14 -17.49 2.66
C LEU A 164 10.26 -18.55 2.69
N LEU A 165 9.95 -19.84 2.55
CA LEU A 165 10.97 -20.89 2.49
C LEU A 165 11.84 -20.76 1.23
N PRO A 166 13.08 -21.29 1.22
CA PRO A 166 14.00 -21.14 0.10
C PRO A 166 13.45 -21.69 -1.23
N ASP A 167 12.51 -22.64 -1.17
CA ASP A 167 11.92 -23.34 -2.30
C ASP A 167 10.65 -22.66 -2.86
N ARG A 168 10.32 -21.45 -2.40
CA ARG A 168 9.10 -20.75 -2.78
C ARG A 168 9.33 -19.83 -3.99
N PRO A 169 8.42 -19.83 -4.98
CA PRO A 169 8.58 -19.06 -6.22
C PRO A 169 8.52 -17.54 -6.01
N VAL A 170 8.08 -17.08 -4.84
CA VAL A 170 8.03 -15.65 -4.50
C VAL A 170 9.39 -14.97 -4.65
N TRP A 171 10.50 -15.66 -4.34
CA TRP A 171 11.86 -15.13 -4.43
C TRP A 171 12.27 -14.81 -5.88
N ASP A 172 11.86 -15.67 -6.81
CA ASP A 172 12.09 -15.48 -8.24
C ASP A 172 11.26 -14.29 -8.75
N TYR A 173 10.02 -14.14 -8.29
CA TYR A 173 9.14 -13.04 -8.71
C TYR A 173 9.59 -11.66 -8.25
N VAL A 174 10.19 -11.56 -7.06
CA VAL A 174 10.70 -10.28 -6.53
C VAL A 174 12.17 -10.03 -6.86
N GLY A 175 12.83 -10.96 -7.56
CA GLY A 175 14.23 -10.83 -7.95
C GLY A 175 15.22 -10.80 -6.78
N MET A 176 14.87 -11.42 -5.65
CA MET A 176 15.69 -11.41 -4.43
C MET A 176 16.10 -12.83 -4.03
N PRO A 177 17.38 -13.09 -3.70
CA PRO A 177 17.78 -14.37 -3.13
C PRO A 177 17.20 -14.53 -1.72
N TYR A 178 16.78 -15.75 -1.36
CA TYR A 178 16.43 -16.08 0.01
C TYR A 178 17.59 -15.74 0.96
N LYS A 179 17.32 -14.89 1.96
CA LYS A 179 18.23 -14.59 3.07
C LYS A 179 17.52 -14.97 4.37
N GLY A 180 17.92 -16.11 4.94
CA GLY A 180 17.36 -16.68 6.17
C GLY A 180 17.72 -15.91 7.43
#